data_AF-A0A3N6S2F0-F1
#
_entry.id   AF-A0A3N6S2F0-F1
#
_cell.length_a   1.000
_cell.length_b   1.000
_cell.length_c   1.000
_cell.angle_alpha   90.00
_cell.angle_beta   90.00
_cell.angle_gamma   90.00
#
_symmetry.space_group_name_H-M   'P 1'
#
loop_
_entity.id
_entity.type
_entity.pdbx_description
1 polymer ?
#
loop_
_entity_poly.entity_id
_entity_poly.type
_entity_poly.pdbx_seq_one_letter_code
_entity_poly.pdbx_strand_id
1 'polypeptide(L)'
;MKGDYPQKPMSLYATIWDASSWATSGGKFSVDYTFSPFVSEFKDIALDGCNVSESLTTLTRDNNNNINCSASDQLLMTSDYSTISPKQAAAMRRFRERYMYYSYCYDTVRYAVPPPECVILTAEKDRFRDTGRLKFGGSHTKVHRARKKRRRNRSTPVVSAEL
;
A
#
# COMPACT_ATOMS: atom_id res chain seq x y z
N MET A 1 -8.33 12.28 -15.94
CA MET A 1 -8.09 10.92 -15.40
C MET A 1 -9.10 9.99 -16.06
N LYS A 2 -8.64 9.06 -16.91
CA LYS A 2 -9.49 8.01 -17.52
C LYS A 2 -9.20 6.72 -16.77
N GLY A 3 -9.93 6.46 -15.70
CA GLY A 3 -9.82 5.23 -14.92
C GLY A 3 -11.14 5.02 -14.18
N ASP A 4 -11.62 3.79 -14.15
CA ASP A 4 -12.83 3.45 -13.42
C ASP A 4 -12.55 3.53 -11.92
N TYR A 5 -13.30 4.37 -11.23
CA TYR A 5 -13.24 4.50 -9.77
C TYR A 5 -14.50 3.88 -9.16
N PRO A 6 -14.42 3.19 -8.00
CA PRO A 6 -15.61 2.66 -7.35
C PRO A 6 -16.64 3.76 -7.05
N GLN A 7 -17.77 3.73 -7.75
CA GLN A 7 -18.84 4.74 -7.68
C GLN A 7 -20.20 4.18 -7.26
N LYS A 8 -20.29 2.87 -7.00
CA LYS A 8 -21.53 2.21 -6.57
C LYS A 8 -21.50 1.96 -5.06
N PRO A 9 -22.66 1.94 -4.38
CA PRO A 9 -22.77 1.49 -3.00
C PRO A 9 -22.15 0.11 -2.81
N MET A 10 -21.47 -0.11 -1.68
CA MET A 10 -20.79 -1.35 -1.34
C MET A 10 -21.25 -1.87 0.02
N SER A 11 -21.12 -3.18 0.21
CA SER A 11 -21.33 -3.85 1.50
C SER A 11 -20.00 -4.39 2.03
N LEU A 12 -19.85 -4.43 3.35
CA LEU A 12 -18.68 -4.99 4.02
C LEU A 12 -18.87 -6.50 4.21
N TYR A 13 -17.85 -7.28 3.87
CA TYR A 13 -17.82 -8.73 4.04
C TYR A 13 -16.55 -9.15 4.80
N ALA A 14 -16.67 -10.11 5.70
CA ALA A 14 -15.55 -10.77 6.37
C ALA A 14 -15.73 -12.28 6.24
N THR A 15 -14.75 -12.96 5.64
CA THR A 15 -14.86 -14.39 5.30
C THR A 15 -13.53 -15.11 5.52
N ILE A 16 -13.57 -16.31 6.10
CA ILE A 16 -12.50 -17.30 6.04
C ILE A 16 -12.91 -18.38 5.03
N TRP A 17 -12.05 -18.68 4.05
CA TRP A 17 -12.35 -19.64 2.99
C TRP A 17 -11.09 -20.29 2.42
N ASP A 18 -11.25 -21.42 1.75
CA ASP A 18 -10.14 -22.16 1.13
C ASP A 18 -9.79 -21.60 -0.26
N ALA A 19 -8.62 -20.97 -0.34
CA ALA A 19 -8.05 -20.42 -1.56
C ALA A 19 -6.79 -21.18 -2.02
N SER A 20 -6.74 -22.51 -1.80
CA SER A 20 -5.59 -23.37 -2.09
C SER A 20 -5.04 -23.28 -3.50
N SER A 21 -5.88 -22.92 -4.49
CA SER A 21 -5.44 -22.79 -5.88
C SER A 21 -4.50 -21.61 -6.14
N TRP A 22 -4.39 -20.64 -5.22
CA TRP A 22 -3.54 -19.46 -5.45
C TRP A 22 -2.91 -18.81 -4.20
N ALA A 23 -3.48 -18.98 -3.00
CA ALA A 23 -3.11 -18.19 -1.82
C ALA A 23 -1.64 -18.37 -1.37
N THR A 24 -1.17 -19.61 -1.25
CA THR A 24 0.17 -19.91 -0.70
C THR A 24 1.13 -20.29 -1.81
N SER A 25 2.17 -19.48 -2.01
CA SER A 25 3.17 -19.66 -3.08
C SER A 25 2.55 -19.83 -4.48
N GLY A 26 1.47 -19.10 -4.77
CA GLY A 26 0.76 -19.20 -6.04
C GLY A 26 0.03 -20.52 -6.24
N GLY A 27 -0.41 -21.18 -5.15
CA GLY A 27 -1.13 -22.45 -5.16
C GLY A 27 -0.26 -23.70 -5.03
N LYS A 28 1.05 -23.54 -4.82
CA LYS A 28 1.98 -24.67 -4.64
C LYS A 28 1.72 -25.46 -3.36
N PHE A 29 1.24 -24.80 -2.31
CA PHE A 29 0.93 -25.43 -1.03
C PHE A 29 -0.55 -25.25 -0.74
N SER A 30 -1.31 -26.34 -0.77
CA SER A 30 -2.72 -26.38 -0.42
C SER A 30 -2.92 -26.37 1.09
N VAL A 31 -4.14 -26.08 1.52
CA VAL A 31 -4.55 -26.24 2.91
C VAL A 31 -4.40 -27.70 3.34
N ASP A 32 -3.91 -27.90 4.56
CA ASP A 32 -3.89 -29.21 5.21
C ASP A 32 -4.94 -29.22 6.31
N TYR A 33 -6.08 -29.88 6.02
CA TYR A 33 -7.23 -29.95 6.91
C TYR A 33 -6.98 -30.73 8.21
N THR A 34 -5.85 -31.43 8.35
CA THR A 34 -5.47 -32.05 9.63
C THR A 34 -5.20 -31.00 10.72
N PHE A 35 -4.85 -29.77 10.33
CA PHE A 35 -4.66 -28.63 11.25
C PHE A 35 -5.96 -27.87 11.56
N SER A 36 -7.13 -28.39 11.17
CA SER A 36 -8.41 -27.78 11.49
C SER A 36 -8.72 -27.86 13.00
N PRO A 37 -9.51 -26.91 13.56
CA PRO A 37 -10.21 -25.81 12.88
C PRO A 37 -9.32 -24.60 12.56
N PHE A 38 -9.58 -23.97 11.41
CA PHE A 38 -9.01 -22.66 11.08
C PHE A 38 -9.94 -21.57 11.61
N VAL A 39 -9.47 -20.78 12.58
CA VAL A 39 -10.31 -19.82 13.30
C VAL A 39 -9.81 -18.39 13.06
N SER A 40 -10.74 -17.50 12.75
CA SER A 40 -10.51 -16.05 12.68
C SER A 40 -11.41 -15.34 13.69
N GLU A 41 -10.82 -14.54 14.57
CA GLU A 41 -11.54 -13.72 15.54
C GLU A 41 -11.50 -12.24 15.13
N PHE A 42 -12.64 -11.56 15.21
CA PHE A 42 -12.78 -10.14 14.89
C PHE A 42 -13.38 -9.42 16.10
N LYS A 43 -12.81 -8.26 16.46
CA LYS A 43 -13.26 -7.43 17.57
C LYS A 43 -13.16 -5.95 17.19
N ASP A 44 -13.89 -5.10 17.91
CA ASP A 44 -13.81 -3.64 17.82
C ASP A 44 -14.13 -3.13 16.40
N ILE A 45 -15.15 -3.72 15.77
CA ILE A 45 -15.62 -3.34 14.44
C ILE A 45 -16.25 -1.94 14.52
N ALA A 46 -15.60 -0.98 13.87
CA ALA A 46 -16.11 0.37 13.69
C ALA A 46 -16.63 0.55 12.25
N LEU A 47 -17.88 0.95 12.11
CA LEU A 47 -18.50 1.30 10.83
C LEU A 47 -18.75 2.81 10.85
N ASP A 48 -17.93 3.55 10.11
CA ASP A 48 -18.07 4.97 9.88
C ASP A 48 -18.15 5.22 8.38
N GLY A 49 -19.34 5.56 7.90
CA GLY A 49 -19.63 5.72 6.48
C GLY A 49 -21.07 6.12 6.23
N CYS A 50 -21.35 6.59 5.02
CA CYS A 50 -22.70 6.95 4.61
C CYS A 50 -23.54 5.70 4.35
N ASN A 51 -24.62 5.53 5.12
CA ASN A 51 -25.55 4.42 4.93
C ASN A 51 -26.53 4.71 3.79
N VAL A 52 -26.58 3.81 2.80
CA VAL A 52 -27.42 3.92 1.61
C VAL A 52 -28.81 3.30 1.80
N SER A 53 -29.02 2.53 2.87
CA SER A 53 -30.25 1.73 3.06
C SER A 53 -31.53 2.55 3.22
N GLU A 54 -31.46 3.75 3.81
CA GLU A 54 -32.64 4.61 4.02
C GLU A 54 -33.21 5.20 2.73
N SER A 55 -32.41 5.24 1.65
CA SER A 55 -32.84 5.70 0.32
C SER A 55 -33.47 4.58 -0.53
N LEU A 56 -33.51 3.34 -0.04
CA LEU A 56 -34.00 2.17 -0.79
C LEU A 56 -35.43 1.75 -0.39
N THR A 57 -36.01 2.33 0.65
CA THR A 57 -37.41 2.07 1.06
C THR A 57 -38.42 2.87 0.26
N THR A 58 -37.99 3.91 -0.48
CA THR A 58 -38.82 4.74 -1.37
C THR A 58 -38.85 4.23 -2.81
N LEU A 59 -38.75 2.92 -3.02
CA LEU A 59 -38.89 2.25 -4.33
C LEU A 59 -40.29 2.39 -4.97
N THR A 60 -41.14 3.29 -4.48
CA THR A 60 -42.28 3.80 -5.24
C THR A 60 -41.79 4.69 -6.36
N ARG A 61 -41.43 4.05 -7.48
CA ARG A 61 -41.58 4.45 -8.91
C ARG A 61 -41.49 5.92 -9.36
N ASP A 62 -41.02 6.87 -8.56
CA ASP A 62 -40.92 8.28 -8.95
C ASP A 62 -39.54 8.85 -8.58
N ASN A 63 -38.65 8.83 -9.57
CA ASN A 63 -37.63 9.84 -9.87
C ASN A 63 -36.94 10.57 -8.70
N ASN A 64 -35.93 9.93 -8.11
CA ASN A 64 -34.56 10.43 -7.85
C ASN A 64 -33.96 9.64 -6.68
N ASN A 65 -33.17 8.60 -7.01
CA ASN A 65 -32.34 7.87 -6.04
C ASN A 65 -31.18 8.75 -5.55
N ASN A 66 -31.49 9.83 -4.83
CA ASN A 66 -30.49 10.69 -4.23
C ASN A 66 -29.98 10.03 -2.96
N ILE A 67 -29.02 9.12 -3.13
CA ILE A 67 -28.16 8.68 -2.03
C ILE A 67 -27.46 9.94 -1.51
N ASN A 68 -27.97 10.50 -0.41
CA ASN A 68 -27.47 11.76 0.11
C ASN A 68 -26.31 11.53 1.08
N CYS A 69 -25.10 11.39 0.53
CA CYS A 69 -23.86 11.31 1.30
C CYS A 69 -23.13 12.65 1.41
N SER A 70 -23.76 13.77 1.04
CA SER A 70 -23.06 15.06 0.88
C SER A 70 -22.39 15.54 2.18
N ALA A 71 -23.00 15.30 3.34
CA ALA A 71 -22.45 15.65 4.63
C ALA A 71 -21.21 14.78 4.97
N SER A 72 -21.29 13.48 4.71
CA SER A 72 -20.16 12.56 4.87
C SER A 72 -19.02 12.92 3.91
N ASP A 73 -19.33 13.27 2.67
CA ASP A 73 -18.34 13.70 1.68
C ASP A 73 -17.63 14.98 2.13
N GLN A 74 -18.38 15.99 2.60
CA GLN A 74 -17.80 17.22 3.15
C GLN A 74 -16.88 16.93 4.34
N LEU A 75 -17.32 16.08 5.26
CA LEU A 75 -16.51 15.67 6.41
C LEU A 75 -15.23 14.97 5.96
N LEU A 76 -15.32 14.03 5.02
CA LEU A 76 -14.17 13.32 4.45
C LEU A 76 -13.17 14.29 3.81
N MET A 77 -13.64 15.30 3.07
CA MET A 77 -12.79 16.31 2.43
C MET A 77 -12.06 17.20 3.44
N THR A 78 -12.66 17.43 4.61
CA THR A 78 -12.05 18.24 5.69
C THR A 78 -11.23 17.43 6.68
N SER A 79 -11.25 16.11 6.57
CA SER A 79 -10.57 15.23 7.51
C SER A 79 -9.05 15.26 7.32
N ASP A 80 -8.31 14.94 8.38
CA ASP A 80 -6.83 14.87 8.37
C ASP A 80 -6.29 13.80 7.41
N TYR A 81 -7.13 12.86 6.98
CA TYR A 81 -6.78 11.76 6.09
C TYR A 81 -7.29 11.97 4.65
N SER A 82 -7.91 13.12 4.35
CA SER A 82 -8.28 13.54 2.99
C SER A 82 -7.08 13.63 2.04
N THR A 83 -5.89 13.93 2.59
CA THR A 83 -4.64 14.00 1.85
C THR A 83 -3.52 13.27 2.59
N ILE A 84 -2.54 12.78 1.84
CA ILE A 84 -1.36 12.16 2.42
C ILE A 84 -0.31 13.22 2.76
N SER A 85 0.01 13.37 4.04
CA SER A 85 1.08 14.28 4.48
C SER A 85 2.46 13.81 3.95
N PRO A 86 3.44 14.70 3.82
CA PRO A 86 4.80 14.32 3.42
C PRO A 86 5.43 13.24 4.31
N LYS A 87 5.11 13.25 5.61
CA LYS A 87 5.57 12.24 6.58
C LYS A 87 4.93 10.88 6.31
N GLN A 88 3.62 10.82 6.09
CA GLN A 88 2.91 9.59 5.72
C GLN A 88 3.39 9.06 4.37
N ALA A 89 3.58 9.92 3.37
CA ALA A 89 4.10 9.53 2.07
C ALA A 89 5.52 8.95 2.18
N ALA A 90 6.40 9.53 2.99
CA ALA A 90 7.73 8.98 3.26
C ALA A 90 7.66 7.63 4.00
N ALA A 91 6.73 7.46 4.94
CA ALA A 91 6.51 6.19 5.62
C ALA A 91 6.00 5.10 4.66
N MET A 92 5.03 5.44 3.79
CA MET A 92 4.51 4.55 2.74
C MET A 92 5.63 4.11 1.78
N ARG A 93 6.47 5.06 1.32
CA ARG A 93 7.64 4.73 0.47
C ARG A 93 8.59 3.76 1.16
N ARG A 94 8.99 4.03 2.41
CA ARG A 94 9.87 3.14 3.19
C ARG A 94 9.27 1.75 3.38
N PHE A 95 7.95 1.66 3.61
CA PHE A 95 7.26 0.39 3.76
C PHE A 95 7.27 -0.40 2.45
N ARG A 96 6.87 0.24 1.33
CA ARG A 96 6.95 -0.37 -0.02
C ARG A 96 8.37 -0.82 -0.33
N GLU A 97 9.35 0.00 -0.02
CA GLU A 97 10.75 -0.31 -0.23
C GLU A 97 11.24 -1.51 0.58
N ARG A 98 10.57 -1.94 1.64
CA ARG A 98 11.08 -3.04 2.47
C ARG A 98 10.22 -4.29 2.37
N TYR A 99 8.91 -4.13 2.24
CA TYR A 99 7.95 -5.22 2.44
C TYR A 99 7.11 -5.54 1.21
N MET A 100 7.11 -4.70 0.16
CA MET A 100 6.31 -4.97 -1.04
C MET A 100 6.99 -6.05 -1.90
N TYR A 101 6.36 -7.21 -2.03
CA TYR A 101 6.90 -8.35 -2.78
C TYR A 101 6.39 -8.47 -4.22
N TYR A 102 5.26 -7.83 -4.53
CA TYR A 102 4.62 -7.81 -5.85
C TYR A 102 3.97 -6.44 -6.10
N SER A 103 3.99 -5.99 -7.36
CA SER A 103 3.23 -4.82 -7.82
C SER A 103 2.79 -5.01 -9.27
N TYR A 104 1.48 -4.88 -9.51
CA TYR A 104 0.91 -4.98 -10.85
C TYR A 104 1.37 -3.85 -11.79
N CYS A 105 1.72 -2.67 -11.26
CA CYS A 105 2.22 -1.55 -12.05
C CYS A 105 3.57 -1.84 -12.74
N TYR A 106 4.34 -2.82 -12.24
CA TYR A 106 5.60 -3.27 -12.83
C TYR A 106 5.50 -4.65 -13.48
N ASP A 107 4.30 -5.23 -13.52
CA ASP A 107 4.03 -6.51 -14.15
C ASP A 107 3.78 -6.32 -15.64
N THR A 108 4.87 -6.23 -16.41
CA THR A 108 4.82 -6.08 -17.87
C THR A 108 4.38 -7.34 -18.60
N VAL A 109 4.41 -8.50 -17.92
CA VAL A 109 3.89 -9.76 -18.45
C VAL A 109 2.36 -9.73 -18.44
N ARG A 110 1.75 -9.23 -17.37
CA ARG A 110 0.29 -9.09 -17.26
C ARG A 110 -0.23 -7.85 -17.98
N TYR A 111 0.47 -6.73 -17.86
CA TYR A 111 0.10 -5.44 -18.44
C TYR A 111 1.25 -4.89 -19.27
N ALA A 112 1.24 -5.17 -20.58
CA ALA A 112 2.29 -4.71 -21.50
C ALA A 112 2.49 -3.18 -21.44
N VAL A 113 1.40 -2.44 -21.23
CA VAL A 113 1.40 -1.01 -20.89
C VAL A 113 0.83 -0.88 -19.47
N PRO A 114 1.53 -0.21 -18.53
CA PRO A 114 1.01 0.00 -17.19
C PRO A 114 -0.33 0.72 -17.21
N PRO A 115 -1.29 0.31 -16.36
CA PRO A 115 -2.55 1.02 -16.20
C PRO A 115 -2.38 2.51 -15.89
N PRO A 116 -3.30 3.38 -16.34
CA PRO A 116 -3.14 4.85 -16.28
C PRO A 116 -3.06 5.43 -14.87
N GLU A 117 -3.52 4.71 -13.85
CA GLU A 117 -3.41 5.06 -12.44
C GLU A 117 -2.02 4.83 -11.85
N CYS A 118 -1.16 4.06 -12.53
CA CYS A 118 0.17 3.73 -12.05
C CYS A 118 1.14 4.91 -12.17
N VAL A 119 1.75 5.28 -11.05
CA VAL A 119 2.90 6.21 -11.01
C VAL A 119 4.19 5.39 -11.03
N ILE A 120 4.87 5.37 -12.17
CA ILE A 120 6.10 4.58 -12.34
C ILE A 120 7.29 5.33 -11.75
N LEU A 121 7.84 4.79 -10.67
CA LEU A 121 9.10 5.26 -10.06
C LEU A 121 10.25 4.35 -10.51
N THR A 122 11.20 4.88 -11.27
CA THR A 122 12.31 4.09 -11.84
C THR A 122 13.10 3.32 -10.76
N ALA A 123 13.46 4.00 -9.66
CA ALA A 123 14.20 3.38 -8.55
C ALA A 123 13.44 2.23 -7.86
N GLU A 124 12.10 2.26 -7.89
CA GLU A 124 11.26 1.18 -7.38
C GLU A 124 11.15 0.05 -8.42
N LYS A 125 10.87 0.42 -9.68
CA LYS A 125 10.77 -0.50 -10.83
C LYS A 125 12.00 -1.40 -10.98
N ASP A 126 13.21 -0.86 -10.78
CA ASP A 126 14.47 -1.59 -10.94
C ASP A 126 14.61 -2.81 -10.01
N ARG A 127 13.81 -2.85 -8.94
CA ARG A 127 13.80 -3.93 -7.96
C ARG A 127 12.88 -5.09 -8.33
N PHE A 128 11.95 -4.86 -9.25
CA PHE A 128 10.98 -5.83 -9.71
C PHE A 128 11.45 -6.49 -11.02
N ARG A 129 11.06 -7.75 -11.19
CA ARG A 129 11.13 -8.44 -12.48
C ARG A 129 10.01 -7.93 -13.39
N ASP A 130 10.07 -8.31 -14.65
CA ASP A 130 8.99 -8.16 -15.64
C ASP A 130 7.65 -8.75 -15.17
N THR A 131 7.68 -9.80 -14.36
CA THR A 131 6.49 -10.40 -13.70
C THR A 131 5.93 -9.56 -12.55
N GLY A 132 6.45 -8.35 -12.28
CA GLY A 132 6.05 -7.50 -11.16
C GLY A 132 6.40 -8.05 -9.77
N ARG A 133 7.08 -9.21 -9.68
CA ARG A 133 7.60 -9.79 -8.43
C ARG A 133 9.01 -9.26 -8.13
N LEU A 134 9.34 -9.10 -6.85
CA LEU A 134 10.69 -8.69 -6.44
C LEU A 134 11.76 -9.65 -6.99
N LYS A 135 12.90 -9.09 -7.41
CA LYS A 135 14.11 -9.86 -7.67
C LYS A 135 14.58 -10.48 -6.35
N PHE A 136 14.70 -11.81 -6.30
CA PHE A 136 15.20 -12.55 -5.13
C PHE A 136 16.48 -11.87 -4.57
N GLY A 137 16.52 -11.63 -3.26
CA GLY A 137 17.61 -10.92 -2.57
C GLY A 137 17.43 -9.40 -2.36
N GLY A 138 16.38 -8.78 -2.90
CA GLY A 138 16.23 -7.32 -3.00
C GLY A 138 15.45 -6.58 -1.90
N SER A 139 15.20 -7.17 -0.72
CA SER A 139 14.63 -6.45 0.45
C SER A 139 15.69 -6.18 1.55
N HIS A 140 16.79 -6.94 1.55
CA HIS A 140 17.76 -6.96 2.64
C HIS A 140 19.19 -6.55 2.27
N THR A 141 19.42 -5.94 1.10
CA THR A 141 20.73 -5.33 0.84
C THR A 141 20.93 -4.17 1.80
N LYS A 142 21.68 -4.42 2.87
CA LYS A 142 22.20 -3.40 3.79
C LYS A 142 22.86 -2.33 2.92
N VAL A 143 22.21 -1.18 2.80
CA VAL A 143 22.86 0.00 2.22
C VAL A 143 23.98 0.37 3.18
N HIS A 144 25.19 -0.11 2.90
CA HIS A 144 26.40 0.34 3.56
C HIS A 144 26.56 1.81 3.20
N ARG A 145 25.99 2.71 4.02
CA ARG A 145 26.34 4.12 3.98
C ARG A 145 27.85 4.19 4.23
N ALA A 146 28.62 4.44 3.17
CA ALA A 146 30.03 4.72 3.28
C ALA A 146 30.19 5.94 4.21
N ARG A 147 30.61 5.69 5.45
CA ARG A 147 31.04 6.73 6.37
C ARG A 147 32.22 7.44 5.70
N LYS A 148 31.98 8.62 5.13
CA LYS A 148 33.06 9.54 4.74
C LYS A 148 33.91 9.79 5.99
N LYS A 149 35.09 9.16 6.07
CA LYS A 149 36.11 9.48 7.07
C LYS A 149 36.51 10.95 6.85
N ARG A 150 36.04 11.86 7.73
CA ARG A 150 36.67 13.18 7.89
C ARG A 150 38.11 12.93 8.37
N ARG A 151 39.08 13.07 7.48
CA ARG A 151 40.49 13.22 7.85
C ARG A 151 40.60 14.49 8.69
N ARG A 152 40.82 14.33 9.99
CA ARG A 152 41.13 15.42 10.91
C ARG A 152 42.63 15.65 10.78
N ASN A 153 43.05 16.72 10.12
CA ASN A 153 44.46 17.11 10.06
C ASN A 153 44.94 17.39 11.49
N ARG A 154 46.00 16.69 11.90
CA ARG A 154 46.69 16.87 13.17
C ARG A 154 47.67 18.02 12.98
N SER A 155 47.43 19.13 13.67
CA SER A 155 48.36 20.27 13.77
C SER A 155 49.64 19.84 14.49
N THR A 156 50.78 20.11 13.88
CA THR A 156 52.11 20.04 14.51
C THR A 156 52.31 21.24 15.45
N PRO A 157 52.91 21.06 16.65
CA PRO A 157 53.33 22.20 17.46
C PRO A 157 54.67 22.72 16.93
N VAL A 158 54.75 24.02 16.66
CA VAL A 158 56.03 24.72 16.45
C VAL A 158 56.53 25.12 17.83
N VAL A 159 57.69 24.60 18.20
CA VAL A 159 58.49 25.06 19.33
C VAL A 159 59.21 26.32 18.86
N SER A 160 58.96 27.46 19.51
CA SER A 160 59.81 28.65 19.37
C SER A 160 60.71 28.75 20.59
N ALA A 161 62.01 28.76 20.32
CA ALA A 161 63.06 29.08 21.26
C ALA A 161 63.09 30.59 21.56
N GLU A 162 63.64 30.91 22.73
CA GLU A 162 63.85 32.25 23.31
C GLU A 162 64.64 33.20 22.40
N LEU A 163 64.17 34.45 22.34
CA LEU A 163 64.91 35.69 22.70
C LEU A 163 63.93 36.87 22.76
#